data_AF-A0A1Q4FLP5-F1
#
_entry.id   AF-A0A1Q4FLP5-F1
#
_cell.length_a   1.000
_cell.length_b   1.000
_cell.length_c   1.000
_cell.angle_alpha   90.00
_cell.angle_beta   90.00
_cell.angle_gamma   90.00
#
_symmetry.space_group_name_H-M   'P 1'
#
loop_
_entity.id
_entity.type
_entity.pdbx_description
1 polymer ?
#
loop_
_entity_poly.entity_id
_entity_poly.type
_entity_poly.pdbx_seq_one_letter_code
_entity_poly.pdbx_strand_id
1 'polypeptide(L)'
;MSYQGSFYPLRRDVPSAEPVMFAYVLDTPAQREALQEEILGRIAAIQALSETVATAQLEAPDSRSHGGVLEALAILSRDVRGLMEASFQPGP
;
A
#
# COMPACT_ATOMS: atom_id res chain seq x y z
N MET A 1 -20.26 -1.85 -25.09
CA MET A 1 -19.50 -2.72 -24.17
C MET A 1 -18.68 -3.68 -25.01
N SER A 2 -17.37 -3.48 -25.05
CA SER A 2 -16.38 -4.47 -25.51
C SER A 2 -15.01 -4.04 -25.01
N TYR A 3 -14.50 -4.69 -23.97
CA TYR A 3 -13.13 -4.49 -23.48
C TYR A 3 -12.22 -5.48 -24.20
N GLN A 4 -11.57 -5.03 -25.28
CA GLN A 4 -10.48 -5.77 -25.92
C GLN A 4 -9.19 -5.45 -25.16
N GLY A 5 -8.86 -6.26 -24.16
CA GLY A 5 -7.51 -6.32 -23.61
C GLY A 5 -6.55 -6.86 -24.66
N SER A 6 -5.46 -6.14 -24.91
CA SER A 6 -4.40 -6.56 -25.83
C SER A 6 -3.54 -7.64 -25.15
N PHE A 7 -3.75 -8.90 -25.52
CA PHE A 7 -2.94 -10.04 -25.05
C PHE A 7 -1.72 -10.24 -25.97
N TYR A 8 -0.52 -9.99 -25.45
CA TYR A 8 0.71 -10.47 -26.08
C TYR A 8 1.14 -11.79 -25.40
N PRO A 9 0.94 -12.96 -26.03
CA PRO A 9 1.48 -14.20 -25.49
C PRO A 9 3.02 -14.12 -25.49
N LEU A 10 3.63 -14.50 -24.37
CA LEU A 10 5.08 -14.65 -24.25
C LEU A 10 5.58 -15.59 -25.37
N ARG A 11 6.70 -15.23 -26.02
CA ARG A 11 7.29 -16.05 -27.08
C ARG A 11 7.52 -17.47 -26.58
N ARG A 12 7.04 -18.44 -27.35
CA ARG A 12 7.24 -19.86 -27.10
C ARG A 12 8.67 -20.25 -27.48
N ASP A 13 9.45 -20.72 -26.51
CA ASP A 13 10.74 -21.37 -26.79
C ASP A 13 10.61 -22.89 -27.01
N VAL A 14 9.45 -23.48 -26.68
CA VAL A 14 9.17 -24.92 -26.82
C VAL A 14 7.81 -25.13 -27.52
N PRO A 15 7.77 -25.78 -28.71
CA PRO A 15 6.52 -25.97 -29.47
C PRO A 15 5.46 -26.86 -28.81
N SER A 16 5.85 -27.74 -27.89
CA SER A 16 4.98 -28.71 -27.23
C SER A 16 4.38 -28.25 -25.90
N ALA A 17 4.72 -27.04 -25.43
CA ALA A 17 4.20 -26.53 -24.16
C ALA A 17 2.77 -26.00 -24.35
N GLU A 18 1.85 -26.46 -23.50
CA GLU A 18 0.52 -25.84 -23.41
C GLU A 18 0.67 -24.37 -23.03
N PRO A 19 -0.07 -23.44 -23.67
CA PRO A 19 -0.01 -22.03 -23.33
C PRO A 19 -0.49 -21.83 -21.88
N VAL A 20 0.45 -21.58 -20.97
CA VAL A 20 0.14 -21.21 -19.59
C VAL A 20 -0.32 -19.76 -19.58
N MET A 21 -1.60 -19.56 -19.34
CA MET A 21 -2.15 -18.24 -19.04
C MET A 21 -1.73 -17.87 -17.61
N PHE A 22 -0.70 -17.02 -17.48
CA PHE A 22 -0.45 -16.33 -16.21
C PHE A 22 -1.42 -15.16 -16.10
N ALA A 23 -2.67 -15.44 -15.74
CA ALA A 23 -3.57 -14.41 -15.29
C ALA A 23 -3.09 -13.97 -13.90
N TYR A 24 -2.48 -12.77 -13.81
CA TYR A 24 -2.22 -12.14 -12.53
C TYR A 24 -3.57 -11.63 -11.99
N VAL A 25 -4.36 -12.53 -11.42
CA VAL A 25 -5.64 -12.21 -10.78
C VAL A 25 -5.31 -11.64 -9.41
N LEU A 26 -4.93 -10.37 -9.37
CA LEU A 26 -4.81 -9.60 -8.13
C LEU A 26 -6.19 -9.16 -7.66
N ASP A 27 -7.01 -10.07 -7.15
CA ASP A 27 -8.14 -9.65 -6.31
C ASP A 27 -8.76 -10.79 -5.48
N THR A 28 -7.95 -11.54 -4.72
CA THR A 28 -8.52 -12.52 -3.78
C THR A 28 -9.09 -11.84 -2.53
N PRO A 29 -10.18 -12.35 -1.92
CA PRO A 29 -10.70 -11.81 -0.66
C PRO A 29 -9.64 -11.68 0.43
N ALA A 30 -8.78 -12.70 0.58
CA ALA A 30 -7.69 -12.68 1.55
C ALA A 30 -6.65 -11.58 1.30
N GLN A 31 -6.35 -11.26 0.03
CA GLN A 31 -5.45 -10.14 -0.31
C GLN A 31 -6.10 -8.78 -0.03
N ARG A 32 -7.41 -8.64 -0.26
CA ARG A 32 -8.14 -7.42 0.10
C ARG A 32 -8.20 -7.22 1.61
N GLU A 33 -8.45 -8.29 2.36
CA GLU A 33 -8.43 -8.27 3.83
C GLU A 33 -7.05 -7.88 4.35
N ALA A 34 -5.98 -8.52 3.86
CA ALA A 34 -4.61 -8.18 4.24
C ALA A 34 -4.27 -6.71 3.90
N LEU A 35 -4.73 -6.19 2.75
CA LEU A 35 -4.55 -4.79 2.38
C LEU A 35 -5.29 -3.84 3.35
N GLN A 36 -6.52 -4.19 3.74
CA GLN A 36 -7.30 -3.42 4.71
C GLN A 36 -6.65 -3.43 6.09
N GLU A 37 -6.17 -4.57 6.55
CA GLU A 37 -5.45 -4.71 7.82
C GLU A 37 -4.18 -3.85 7.85
N GLU A 38 -3.40 -3.84 6.77
CA GLU A 38 -2.20 -3.02 6.66
C GLU A 38 -2.52 -1.51 6.69
N ILE A 39 -3.59 -1.09 6.01
CA ILE A 39 -4.07 0.30 6.06
C ILE A 39 -4.44 0.68 7.50
N LEU A 40 -5.20 -0.16 8.20
CA LEU A 40 -5.60 0.08 9.59
C LEU A 40 -4.38 0.13 10.53
N GLY A 41 -3.42 -0.78 10.36
CA GLY A 41 -2.19 -0.79 11.15
C GLY A 41 -1.39 0.50 11.02
N ARG A 42 -1.28 1.04 9.80
CA ARG A 42 -0.58 2.31 9.54
C ARG A 42 -1.33 3.51 10.08
N ILE A 43 -2.66 3.54 10.00
CA ILE A 43 -3.48 4.59 10.63
C ILE A 43 -3.28 4.58 12.15
N ALA A 44 -3.29 3.40 12.78
CA ALA A 44 -3.05 3.29 14.22
C ALA A 44 -1.64 3.77 14.61
N ALA A 45 -0.62 3.45 13.81
CA ALA A 45 0.74 3.95 14.02
C ALA A 45 0.83 5.49 13.90
N ILE A 46 0.13 6.09 12.92
CA ILE A 46 0.04 7.55 12.79
C ILE A 46 -0.62 8.17 14.02
N GLN A 47 -1.71 7.59 14.53
CA GLN A 47 -2.40 8.08 15.73
C GLN A 47 -1.47 8.06 16.95
N ALA A 48 -0.83 6.92 17.22
CA ALA A 48 0.09 6.78 18.35
C ALA A 48 1.28 7.74 18.29
N LEU A 49 1.88 7.93 17.10
CA LEU A 49 2.97 8.89 16.91
C LEU A 49 2.50 10.34 17.06
N SER A 50 1.31 10.66 16.56
CA SER A 50 0.73 12.00 16.70
C SER A 50 0.43 12.35 18.16
N GLU A 51 -0.10 11.40 18.93
CA GLU A 51 -0.30 11.53 20.38
C GLU A 51 1.04 11.74 21.09
N THR A 52 2.06 10.97 20.74
CA THR A 52 3.42 11.10 21.30
C THR A 52 4.03 12.48 21.03
N VAL A 53 3.84 13.03 19.83
CA VAL A 53 4.29 14.41 19.52
C VAL A 53 3.51 15.43 20.34
N ALA A 54 2.20 15.29 20.43
CA ALA A 54 1.35 16.23 21.15
C ALA A 54 1.69 16.25 22.66
N THR A 55 1.92 15.09 23.28
CA THR A 55 2.32 15.00 24.70
C THR A 55 3.74 15.47 24.93
N ALA A 56 4.70 15.09 24.08
CA ALA A 56 6.09 15.51 24.25
C ALA A 56 6.28 17.02 24.10
N GLN A 57 5.52 17.69 23.22
CA GLN A 57 5.54 19.16 23.12
C GLN A 57 4.97 19.86 24.37
N LEU A 58 4.08 19.21 25.12
CA LEU A 58 3.57 19.75 26.39
C LEU A 58 4.60 19.63 27.52
N GLU A 59 5.49 18.63 27.48
CA GLU A 59 6.42 18.31 28.57
C GLU A 59 7.83 18.89 28.39
N ALA A 60 8.30 19.15 27.17
CA ALA A 60 9.66 19.66 26.93
C ALA A 60 9.71 20.67 25.76
N PRO A 61 9.91 21.98 26.02
CA PRO A 61 9.96 23.02 24.98
C PRO A 61 11.28 23.04 24.18
N ASP A 62 12.31 22.29 24.58
CA ASP A 62 13.60 22.25 23.89
C ASP A 62 13.56 21.27 22.69
N SER A 63 13.15 21.85 21.56
CA SER A 63 12.94 21.34 20.18
C SER A 63 13.93 20.37 19.51
N ARG A 64 14.92 19.79 20.19
CA ARG A 64 15.89 18.87 19.55
C ARG A 64 15.45 17.40 19.68
N SER A 65 14.57 16.95 18.78
CA SER A 65 14.62 15.59 18.15
C SER A 65 13.31 15.12 17.50
N HIS A 66 12.23 15.92 17.47
CA HIS A 66 10.98 15.46 16.82
C HIS A 66 11.08 15.28 15.30
N GLY A 67 12.18 15.68 14.66
CA GLY A 67 12.38 15.54 13.21
C GLY A 67 12.16 14.12 12.70
N GLY A 68 12.69 13.10 13.39
CA GLY A 68 12.48 11.70 13.00
C GLY A 68 11.04 11.24 13.17
N VAL A 69 10.32 11.76 14.17
CA VAL A 69 8.89 11.44 14.39
C VAL A 69 8.01 12.11 13.33
N LEU A 70 8.30 13.37 12.98
CA LEU A 70 7.61 14.09 11.91
C LEU A 70 7.87 13.46 10.54
N GLU A 71 9.09 12.99 10.29
CA GLU A 71 9.44 12.24 9.07
C GLU A 71 8.69 10.90 9.01
N ALA A 72 8.64 10.15 10.12
CA ALA A 72 7.85 8.91 10.21
C ALA A 72 6.36 9.15 9.94
N LEU A 73 5.78 10.23 10.50
CA LEU A 73 4.39 10.64 10.22
C LEU A 73 4.17 10.96 8.74
N ALA A 74 5.10 11.64 8.08
CA ALA A 74 5.02 11.96 6.67
C ALA A 74 5.07 10.70 5.77
N ILE A 75 5.98 9.77 6.08
CA ILE A 75 6.09 8.49 5.37
C ILE A 75 4.81 7.67 5.53
N LEU A 76 4.35 7.47 6.77
CA LEU A 76 3.16 6.67 7.03
C LEU A 76 1.91 7.27 6.39
N SER A 77 1.77 8.60 6.42
CA SER A 77 0.65 9.31 5.76
C SER A 77 0.67 9.10 4.24
N ARG A 78 1.85 9.15 3.62
CA ARG A 78 2.02 8.87 2.18
C ARG A 78 1.66 7.42 1.85
N ASP A 79 2.10 6.49 2.68
CA ASP A 79 1.87 5.07 2.45
C ASP A 79 0.40 4.69 2.60
N VAL A 80 -0.30 5.19 3.62
CA VAL A 80 -1.76 5.01 3.76
C VAL A 80 -2.49 5.51 2.52
N ARG A 81 -2.12 6.70 2.02
CA ARG A 81 -2.71 7.24 0.80
C ARG A 81 -2.47 6.32 -0.41
N GLY A 82 -1.24 5.84 -0.58
CA GLY A 82 -0.90 4.92 -1.68
C GLY A 82 -1.64 3.59 -1.60
N LEU A 83 -1.78 3.02 -0.40
CA LEU A 83 -2.53 1.78 -0.18
C LEU A 83 -4.03 1.98 -0.42
N MET A 84 -4.60 3.10 0.01
CA MET A 84 -5.99 3.45 -0.29
C MET A 84 -6.20 3.63 -1.80
N GLU A 85 -5.33 4.36 -2.50
CA GLU A 85 -5.41 4.52 -3.95
C GLU A 85 -5.35 3.18 -4.69
N ALA A 86 -4.45 2.27 -4.27
CA ALA A 86 -4.35 0.91 -4.79
C ALA A 86 -5.60 0.05 -4.50
N SER A 87 -6.32 0.33 -3.41
CA SER A 87 -7.57 -0.37 -3.08
C SER A 87 -8.77 0.07 -3.96
N PHE A 88 -8.74 1.30 -4.50
CA PHE A 88 -9.81 1.84 -5.34
C PHE A 88 -9.55 1.66 -6.85
N GLN A 89 -8.31 1.43 -7.25
CA GLN A 89 -7.94 1.08 -8.62
C GLN A 89 -7.53 -0.40 -8.67
N PRO A 90 -8.48 -1.35 -8.84
CA PRO A 90 -8.08 -2.63 -9.38
C PRO A 90 -7.44 -2.31 -10.74
N GLY A 91 -6.21 -2.78 -10.97
CA GLY A 91 -5.48 -2.53 -12.20
C GLY A 91 -6.30 -2.91 -13.46
N PRO A 92 -5.84 -2.50 -14.66
CA PRO A 92 -6.57 -2.66 -15.91
C PRO A 92 -6.95 -4.10 -16.25
#